data_AF-D6XU97-F1
#
_entry.id   AF-D6XU97-F1
#
_cell.length_a   1.000
_cell.length_b   1.000
_cell.length_c   1.000
_cell.angle_alpha   90.00
_cell.angle_beta   90.00
_cell.angle_gamma   90.00
#
_symmetry.space_group_name_H-M   'P 1'
#
loop_
_entity.id
_entity.type
_entity.pdbx_description
1 polymer ?
#
loop_
_entity_poly.entity_id
_entity_poly.type
_entity_poly.pdbx_seq_one_letter_code
_entity_poly.pdbx_strand_id
1 'polypeptide(L)'
;MAFGIRRQDLKKWKREVQSGKVALITHYWYDERFPQYKTVTKAGCANRETLISWGEKHGLRPEWIHNRDPFPHFDLVGEWESGILESERHDPHAVIVNVIRRS
;
A
#
# COMPACT_ATOMS: atom_id res chain seq x y z
N MET A 1 -1.79 11.09 -9.27
CA MET A 1 -1.77 10.19 -10.45
C MET A 1 -0.80 9.05 -10.18
N ALA A 2 -1.08 7.83 -10.65
CA ALA A 2 -0.17 6.70 -10.48
C ALA A 2 0.63 6.46 -11.75
N PHE A 3 1.95 6.64 -11.69
CA PHE A 3 2.88 6.41 -12.80
C PHE A 3 3.74 5.17 -12.53
N GLY A 4 4.15 4.47 -13.59
CA GLY A 4 5.05 3.31 -13.48
C GLY A 4 4.43 2.01 -12.96
N ILE A 5 3.09 1.88 -12.94
CA ILE A 5 2.41 0.60 -12.68
C ILE A 5 1.77 0.06 -13.94
N ARG A 6 1.86 -1.26 -14.13
CA ARG A 6 1.17 -1.92 -15.25
C ARG A 6 -0.31 -2.07 -14.88
N ARG A 7 -1.17 -2.00 -15.90
CA ARG A 7 -2.62 -2.21 -15.72
C ARG A 7 -2.94 -3.56 -15.07
N GLN A 8 -2.10 -4.57 -15.33
CA GLN A 8 -2.26 -5.92 -14.76
C GLN A 8 -1.98 -5.93 -13.26
N ASP A 9 -0.95 -5.22 -12.80
CA ASP A 9 -0.61 -5.09 -11.37
C ASP A 9 -1.73 -4.37 -10.63
N LEU A 10 -2.25 -3.27 -11.19
CA LEU A 10 -3.38 -2.56 -10.59
C LEU A 10 -4.63 -3.46 -10.50
N LYS A 11 -4.92 -4.25 -11.55
CA LYS A 11 -6.04 -5.21 -11.52
C LYS A 11 -5.84 -6.29 -10.45
N LYS A 12 -4.63 -6.85 -10.35
CA LYS A 12 -4.30 -7.84 -9.32
C LYS A 12 -4.45 -7.23 -7.92
N TRP A 13 -3.92 -6.04 -7.68
CA TRP A 13 -4.09 -5.33 -6.42
C TRP A 13 -5.56 -5.16 -6.06
N LYS A 14 -6.39 -4.61 -6.96
CA LYS A 14 -7.83 -4.46 -6.73
C LYS A 14 -8.52 -5.78 -6.38
N ARG A 15 -8.16 -6.88 -7.05
CA ARG A 15 -8.73 -8.20 -6.80
C ARG A 15 -8.35 -8.73 -5.42
N GLU A 16 -7.10 -8.56 -5.00
CA GLU A 16 -6.66 -9.00 -3.67
C GLU A 16 -7.24 -8.12 -2.55
N VAL A 17 -7.37 -6.81 -2.77
CA VAL A 17 -8.10 -5.91 -1.85
C VAL A 17 -9.54 -6.40 -1.67
N GLN A 18 -10.23 -6.69 -2.77
CA GLN A 18 -11.62 -7.17 -2.75
C GLN A 18 -11.78 -8.57 -2.13
N SER A 19 -10.75 -9.41 -2.14
CA SER A 19 -10.79 -10.72 -1.49
C SER A 19 -10.59 -10.65 0.03
N GLY A 20 -10.46 -9.44 0.59
CA GLY A 20 -10.27 -9.22 2.02
C GLY A 20 -8.82 -9.39 2.48
N LYS A 21 -7.86 -9.49 1.56
CA LYS A 21 -6.43 -9.51 1.88
C LYS A 21 -5.87 -8.10 1.90
N VAL A 22 -4.83 -7.91 2.70
CA VAL A 22 -4.03 -6.68 2.63
C VAL A 22 -3.09 -6.78 1.43
N ALA A 23 -3.36 -5.97 0.42
CA ALA A 23 -2.59 -5.94 -0.81
C ALA A 23 -1.76 -4.66 -0.89
N LEU A 24 -0.48 -4.80 -1.23
CA LEU A 24 0.47 -3.69 -1.36
C LEU A 24 0.83 -3.47 -2.83
N ILE A 25 0.76 -2.22 -3.28
CA ILE A 25 1.21 -1.82 -4.61
C ILE A 25 2.02 -0.52 -4.56
N THR A 26 3.26 -0.59 -5.03
CA THR A 26 4.15 0.58 -5.15
C THR A 26 4.02 1.21 -6.54
N HIS A 27 3.94 2.53 -6.60
CA HIS A 27 3.99 3.30 -7.84
C HIS A 27 4.76 4.60 -7.66
N TYR A 28 5.19 5.22 -8.77
CA TYR A 28 5.82 6.54 -8.70
C TYR A 28 4.81 7.59 -8.27
N TRP A 29 5.25 8.44 -7.35
CA TRP A 29 4.48 9.53 -6.77
C TRP A 29 5.39 10.74 -6.62
N TYR A 30 4.82 11.91 -6.85
CA TYR A 30 5.50 13.19 -6.69
C TYR A 30 4.51 14.16 -6.04
N ASP A 31 4.96 14.80 -4.98
CA ASP A 31 4.27 15.89 -4.29
C ASP A 31 5.34 16.90 -3.89
N GLU A 32 5.12 18.17 -4.22
CA GLU A 32 6.10 19.24 -4.00
C GLU A 32 6.42 19.44 -2.51
N ARG A 33 5.53 19.00 -1.61
CA ARG A 33 5.76 19.02 -0.15
C ARG A 33 6.70 17.92 0.31
N PHE A 34 6.88 16.88 -0.50
CA PHE A 34 7.70 15.70 -0.21
C PHE A 34 8.64 15.34 -1.37
N PRO A 35 9.49 16.28 -1.83
CA PRO A 35 10.30 16.09 -3.04
C PRO A 35 11.33 14.96 -2.92
N GLN A 36 11.68 14.55 -1.69
CA GLN A 36 12.58 13.45 -1.42
C GLN A 36 11.97 12.06 -1.70
N TYR A 37 10.63 11.95 -1.72
CA TYR A 37 9.95 10.69 -1.95
C TYR A 37 9.47 10.61 -3.40
N LYS A 38 9.93 9.57 -4.09
CA LYS A 38 9.60 9.33 -5.51
C LYS A 38 8.55 8.24 -5.69
N THR A 39 8.23 7.52 -4.63
CA THR A 39 7.29 6.40 -4.64
C THR A 39 6.34 6.48 -3.47
N VAL A 40 5.18 5.90 -3.67
CA VAL A 40 4.18 5.64 -2.63
C VAL A 40 3.73 4.20 -2.78
N THR A 41 3.53 3.55 -1.64
CA THR A 41 2.97 2.21 -1.57
C THR A 41 1.59 2.26 -0.98
N LYS A 42 0.61 1.77 -1.73
CA LYS A 42 -0.78 1.68 -1.28
C LYS A 42 -1.01 0.33 -0.64
N ALA A 43 -1.30 0.30 0.65
CA ALA A 43 -1.75 -0.90 1.36
C ALA A 43 -3.27 -0.86 1.50
N GLY A 44 -3.98 -1.71 0.77
CA GLY A 44 -5.44 -1.72 0.73
C GLY A 44 -6.04 -3.04 1.17
N CYS A 45 -7.25 -2.99 1.74
CA CYS A 45 -8.08 -4.16 2.04
C CYS A 45 -9.54 -3.72 2.03
N ALA A 46 -10.45 -4.49 1.42
CA ALA A 46 -11.88 -4.17 1.42
C ALA A 46 -12.52 -4.30 2.82
N ASN A 47 -11.93 -5.15 3.69
CA ASN A 47 -12.32 -5.21 5.10
C ASN A 47 -11.55 -4.12 5.87
N ARG A 48 -12.27 -3.09 6.30
CA ARG A 48 -11.71 -1.95 7.04
C ARG A 48 -11.15 -2.37 8.39
N GLU A 49 -11.78 -3.29 9.11
CA GLU A 49 -11.28 -3.77 10.40
C GLU A 49 -9.95 -4.51 10.23
N THR A 50 -9.86 -5.38 9.22
CA THR A 50 -8.60 -6.03 8.86
C THR A 50 -7.51 -5.02 8.50
N LEU A 51 -7.85 -3.97 7.75
CA LEU A 51 -6.91 -2.91 7.40
C LEU A 51 -6.42 -2.15 8.64
N ILE A 52 -7.32 -1.86 9.58
CA ILE A 52 -6.98 -1.19 10.85
C ILE A 52 -6.03 -2.06 11.66
N SER A 53 -6.39 -3.31 11.94
CA SER A 53 -5.55 -4.22 12.74
C SER A 53 -4.21 -4.49 12.08
N TRP A 54 -4.15 -4.55 10.74
CA TRP A 54 -2.90 -4.62 10.01
C TRP A 54 -2.07 -3.35 10.19
N GLY A 55 -2.69 -2.17 10.09
CA GLY A 55 -2.00 -0.90 10.26
C GLY A 55 -1.45 -0.69 11.67
N GLU A 56 -2.19 -1.10 12.69
CA GLU A 56 -1.78 -1.01 14.10
C GLU A 56 -0.49 -1.80 14.39
N LYS A 57 -0.29 -2.96 13.74
CA LYS A 57 0.97 -3.73 13.86
C LYS A 57 2.20 -2.94 13.43
N HIS A 58 2.01 -2.02 12.48
CA HIS A 58 3.07 -1.17 11.96
C HIS A 58 3.12 0.21 12.64
N GLY A 59 2.16 0.53 13.52
CA GLY A 59 2.03 1.85 14.16
C GLY A 59 1.24 2.88 13.33
N LEU A 60 0.52 2.44 12.29
CA LEU A 60 -0.35 3.31 11.50
C LEU A 60 -1.66 3.61 12.25
N ARG A 61 -2.12 4.85 12.17
CA ARG A 61 -3.39 5.26 12.79
C ARG A 61 -4.58 4.99 11.87
N PRO A 62 -5.72 4.50 12.36
CA PRO A 62 -6.94 4.28 11.57
C PRO A 62 -7.45 5.52 10.81
N GLU A 63 -7.13 6.70 11.30
CA GLU A 63 -7.48 8.00 10.71
C GLU A 63 -6.71 8.29 9.42
N TRP A 64 -5.56 7.62 9.20
CA TRP A 64 -4.77 7.75 7.97
C TRP A 64 -5.31 6.91 6.82
N ILE A 65 -6.38 6.12 7.05
CA ILE A 65 -7.02 5.34 6.00
C ILE A 65 -7.76 6.28 5.04
N HIS A 66 -7.33 6.28 3.79
CA HIS A 66 -8.04 6.92 2.70
C HIS A 66 -9.27 6.08 2.33
N ASN A 67 -10.46 6.54 2.75
CA ASN A 67 -11.74 5.90 2.47
C ASN A 67 -12.24 6.16 1.05
N ARG A 68 -11.49 5.68 0.06
CA ARG A 68 -11.92 5.72 -1.34
C ARG A 68 -12.61 4.41 -1.69
N ASP A 69 -13.93 4.35 -1.50
CA ASP A 69 -14.71 3.17 -1.86
C ASP A 69 -14.50 2.80 -3.36
N PRO A 70 -14.32 1.51 -3.70
CA PRO A 70 -14.36 0.31 -2.86
C PRO A 70 -12.99 -0.17 -2.34
N PHE A 71 -11.98 0.70 -2.31
CA PHE A 71 -10.60 0.34 -1.97
C PHE A 71 -10.04 1.25 -0.86
N PRO A 72 -10.49 1.08 0.40
CA PRO A 72 -9.85 1.78 1.51
C PRO A 72 -8.38 1.34 1.60
N HIS A 73 -7.48 2.32 1.78
CA HIS A 73 -6.04 2.07 1.76
C HIS A 73 -5.26 3.09 2.59
N PHE A 74 -4.07 2.68 3.03
CA PHE A 74 -3.04 3.58 3.51
C PHE A 74 -2.11 4.00 2.37
N ASP A 75 -1.61 5.23 2.44
CA ASP A 75 -0.52 5.73 1.61
C ASP A 75 0.78 5.73 2.41
N LEU A 76 1.68 4.81 2.08
CA LEU A 76 2.95 4.62 2.74
C LEU A 76 4.05 5.30 1.93
N VAL A 77 4.85 6.14 2.58
CA VAL A 77 5.96 6.89 1.97
C VAL A 77 7.18 6.86 2.88
N GLY A 78 8.36 7.07 2.30
CA GLY A 78 9.60 7.16 3.07
C GLY A 78 9.93 5.90 3.87
N GLU A 79 10.27 6.06 5.15
CA GLU A 79 10.68 4.94 6.01
C GLU A 79 9.54 3.95 6.27
N TRP A 80 8.30 4.43 6.31
CA TRP A 80 7.11 3.57 6.42
C TRP A 80 6.96 2.67 5.20
N GLU A 81 7.21 3.20 4.00
CA GLU A 81 7.19 2.40 2.77
C GLU A 81 8.24 1.29 2.81
N SER A 82 9.51 1.61 3.10
CA SER A 82 10.58 0.62 3.10
C SER A 82 10.46 -0.39 4.24
N GLY A 83 10.17 0.07 5.46
CA GLY A 83 10.10 -0.79 6.64
C GLY A 83 8.95 -1.80 6.56
N ILE A 84 7.76 -1.34 6.15
CA ILE A 84 6.60 -2.22 5.99
C ILE A 84 6.82 -3.20 4.84
N LEU A 85 7.35 -2.75 3.69
CA LEU A 85 7.62 -3.67 2.57
C LEU A 85 8.64 -4.75 2.92
N GLU A 86 9.60 -4.45 3.79
CA GLU A 86 10.57 -5.43 4.29
C GLU A 86 9.92 -6.43 5.27
N SER A 87 9.14 -5.92 6.22
CA SER A 87 8.40 -6.73 7.19
C SER A 87 7.41 -7.69 6.50
N GLU A 88 6.61 -7.17 5.58
CA GLU A 88 5.54 -7.92 4.90
C GLU A 88 6.08 -8.88 3.82
N ARG A 89 7.36 -8.79 3.44
CA ARG A 89 7.98 -9.74 2.48
C ARG A 89 7.91 -11.19 2.97
N HIS A 90 7.82 -11.38 4.29
CA HIS A 90 7.83 -12.69 4.95
C HIS A 90 6.45 -13.04 5.52
N ASP A 91 5.47 -12.13 5.43
CA ASP A 91 4.12 -12.35 5.94
C ASP A 91 3.27 -13.11 4.88
N PRO A 92 2.68 -14.27 5.23
CA PRO A 92 1.89 -15.07 4.28
C PRO A 92 0.48 -14.51 4.01
N HIS A 93 0.02 -13.55 4.82
CA HIS A 93 -1.31 -12.93 4.73
C HIS A 93 -1.31 -11.64 3.91
N ALA A 94 -0.13 -11.06 3.67
CA ALA A 94 0.05 -9.90 2.82
C ALA A 94 0.35 -10.27 1.38
N VAL A 95 -0.27 -9.55 0.44
CA VAL A 95 -0.01 -9.75 -0.99
C VAL A 95 0.72 -8.56 -1.58
N ILE A 96 2.01 -8.74 -1.82
CA ILE A 96 2.84 -7.76 -2.52
C ILE A 96 2.65 -7.94 -4.03
N VAL A 97 2.05 -6.94 -4.68
CA VAL A 97 1.70 -7.01 -6.11
C VAL A 97 2.76 -6.39 -7.02
N ASN A 98 3.37 -5.28 -6.60
CA ASN A 98 4.49 -4.65 -7.29
C ASN A 98 5.32 -3.84 -6.29
N VAL A 99 6.65 -3.90 -6.41
CA VAL A 99 7.58 -3.08 -5.62
C VAL A 99 8.61 -2.49 -6.56
N ILE A 100 8.71 -1.17 -6.59
CA ILE A 100 9.80 -0.48 -7.28
C ILE A 100 11.01 -0.53 -6.34
N ARG A 101 12.01 -1.36 -6.65
CA ARG A 101 13.26 -1.39 -5.88
C ARG A 101 13.99 -0.07 -6.10
N ARG A 102 14.28 0.63 -5.00
CA ARG A 102 15.26 1.70 -5.00
C ARG A 102 16.64 1.02 -5.02
N SER A 103 17.35 1.15 -6.14
CA SER A 103 18.74 0.71 -6.33
C SER A 103 19.69 1.55 -5.51
#